data_AF-A9EAR7-F1
#
_entry.id   AF-A9EAR7-F1
#
_cell.length_a   1.000
_cell.length_b   1.000
_cell.length_c   1.000
_cell.angle_alpha   90.00
_cell.angle_beta   90.00
_cell.angle_gamma   90.00
#
_symmetry.space_group_name_H-M   'P 1'
#
loop_
_entity.id
_entity.type
_entity.pdbx_description
1 polymer ?
#
loop_
_entity_poly.entity_id
_entity_poly.type
_entity_poly.pdbx_seq_one_letter_code
_entity_poly.pdbx_strand_id
1 'polypeptide(L)'
;MLFKGNVFKLRKNKRFNYTPRYYEGKETGNVYEIESRFVKHREGLNANDFGGHWKEARKASRHRGNREVSIRLIIIIAVLILIFLFFIDFDLSIFTRGR
;
A
#
# COMPACT_ATOMS: atom_id res chain seq x y z
N MET A 1 -14.54 20.38 -21.17
CA MET A 1 -13.89 19.07 -20.94
C MET A 1 -12.42 19.21 -21.34
N LEU A 2 -11.55 19.57 -20.38
CA LEU A 2 -10.16 19.93 -20.65
C LEU A 2 -9.32 18.64 -20.75
N PHE A 3 -8.49 18.52 -21.79
CA PHE A 3 -7.59 17.38 -22.01
C PHE A 3 -6.67 17.15 -20.82
N LYS A 4 -7.08 16.27 -19.91
CA LYS A 4 -6.33 15.84 -18.73
C LYS A 4 -5.37 14.70 -19.10
N GLY A 5 -4.44 15.00 -20.00
CA GLY A 5 -3.45 14.03 -20.48
C GLY A 5 -2.11 14.71 -20.69
N ASN A 6 -1.05 14.15 -20.10
CA ASN A 6 0.30 14.68 -20.26
C ASN A 6 0.84 14.31 -21.66
N VAL A 7 0.56 15.15 -22.65
CA VAL A 7 0.89 14.94 -24.08
C VAL A 7 2.39 14.77 -24.35
N PHE A 8 3.25 15.21 -23.44
CA PHE A 8 4.71 15.09 -23.55
C PHE A 8 5.28 13.79 -22.97
N LYS A 9 4.43 12.88 -22.50
CA LYS A 9 4.93 11.65 -21.85
C LYS A 9 5.31 10.60 -22.90
N LEU A 10 6.60 10.41 -23.09
CA LEU A 10 7.16 9.36 -23.94
C LEU A 10 6.75 7.95 -23.45
N ARG A 11 6.52 7.05 -24.42
CA ARG A 11 6.27 5.63 -24.13
C ARG A 11 7.52 5.02 -23.49
N LYS A 12 7.33 4.30 -22.37
CA LYS A 12 8.44 3.60 -21.72
C LYS A 12 8.77 2.31 -22.46
N ASN A 13 10.06 1.94 -22.46
CA ASN A 13 10.50 0.67 -23.02
C ASN A 13 9.87 -0.52 -22.28
N LYS A 14 9.41 -1.54 -23.02
CA LYS A 14 8.96 -2.80 -22.44
C LYS A 14 10.20 -3.54 -21.92
N ARG A 15 10.18 -3.99 -20.67
CA ARG A 15 11.21 -4.89 -20.12
C ARG A 15 10.73 -6.33 -20.26
N PHE A 16 11.66 -7.22 -20.58
CA PHE A 16 11.44 -8.66 -20.60
C PHE A 16 12.02 -9.27 -19.33
N ASN A 17 11.28 -10.16 -18.70
CA ASN A 17 11.76 -10.93 -17.55
C ASN A 17 12.47 -12.18 -18.09
N TYR A 18 13.75 -12.37 -17.72
CA TYR A 18 14.53 -13.52 -18.16
C TYR A 18 15.00 -14.36 -16.96
N THR A 19 14.64 -15.63 -16.94
CA THR A 19 15.14 -16.63 -15.98
C THR A 19 16.28 -17.42 -16.62
N PRO A 20 17.50 -17.40 -16.07
CA PRO A 20 18.60 -18.24 -16.55
C PRO A 20 18.26 -19.73 -16.50
N ARG A 21 18.87 -20.52 -17.38
CA ARG A 21 18.59 -21.96 -17.52
C ARG A 21 18.81 -22.76 -16.23
N TYR A 22 19.82 -22.41 -15.44
CA TYR A 22 20.22 -23.12 -14.21
C TYR A 22 19.80 -22.39 -12.93
N TYR A 23 18.93 -21.39 -13.04
CA TYR A 23 18.42 -20.66 -11.91
C TYR A 23 17.02 -21.18 -11.58
N GLU A 24 16.81 -21.58 -10.34
CA GLU A 24 15.46 -21.82 -9.80
C GLU A 24 14.74 -20.48 -9.88
N GLY A 25 13.88 -20.34 -10.90
CA GLY A 25 13.47 -19.07 -11.49
C GLY A 25 12.67 -18.16 -10.55
N LYS A 26 11.40 -17.91 -10.91
CA LYS A 26 10.48 -17.25 -9.99
C LYS A 26 10.11 -18.24 -8.91
N GLU A 27 10.00 -17.79 -7.67
CA GLU A 27 9.37 -18.59 -6.64
C GLU A 27 7.98 -18.94 -7.15
N THR A 28 7.80 -20.22 -7.51
CA THR A 28 6.49 -20.74 -7.83
C THR A 28 5.69 -20.57 -6.56
N GLY A 29 4.74 -19.63 -6.57
CA GLY A 29 3.76 -19.47 -5.51
C GLY A 29 3.05 -20.79 -5.20
N ASN A 30 2.14 -20.71 -4.24
CA ASN A 30 1.39 -21.84 -3.68
C ASN A 30 1.25 -23.05 -4.63
N VAL A 31 1.77 -24.21 -4.23
CA VAL A 31 1.77 -25.46 -5.02
C VAL A 31 0.36 -25.89 -5.42
N TYR A 32 -0.65 -25.45 -4.65
CA TYR A 32 -2.07 -25.74 -4.86
C TYR A 32 -2.79 -24.74 -5.78
N GLU A 33 -2.10 -23.73 -6.29
CA GLU A 33 -2.68 -22.72 -7.18
C GLU A 33 -2.66 -23.19 -8.64
N ILE A 34 -3.84 -23.62 -9.11
CA ILE A 34 -4.09 -24.10 -10.47
C ILE A 34 -4.26 -22.90 -11.42
N GLU A 35 -3.19 -22.16 -11.65
CA GLU A 35 -3.15 -21.12 -12.68
C GLU A 35 -2.55 -21.64 -14.00
N SER A 36 -2.90 -20.99 -15.11
CA SER A 36 -2.35 -21.32 -16.42
C SER A 36 -0.83 -21.07 -16.49
N ARG A 37 -0.11 -21.92 -17.24
CA ARG A 37 1.36 -21.80 -17.43
C ARG A 37 1.80 -20.42 -17.93
N PHE A 38 0.96 -19.74 -18.71
CA PHE A 38 1.25 -18.41 -19.26
C PHE A 38 1.06 -17.29 -18.23
N VAL A 39 0.12 -17.44 -17.30
CA VAL A 39 -0.14 -16.47 -16.23
C VAL A 39 0.99 -16.52 -15.20
N LYS A 40 1.40 -17.72 -14.78
CA LYS A 40 2.51 -17.95 -13.84
C LYS A 40 3.82 -17.27 -14.26
N HIS A 41 4.10 -17.19 -15.56
CA HIS A 41 5.31 -16.54 -16.07
C HIS A 41 5.15 -15.04 -16.34
N ARG A 42 3.91 -14.53 -16.45
CA ARG A 42 3.62 -13.10 -16.61
C ARG A 42 3.77 -12.34 -15.30
N GLU A 43 3.35 -12.93 -14.20
CA GLU A 43 3.32 -12.25 -12.90
C GLU A 43 4.61 -12.53 -12.10
N GLY A 44 5.02 -11.57 -11.27
CA GLY A 44 6.23 -11.65 -10.44
C GLY A 44 7.54 -11.23 -11.11
N LEU A 45 8.41 -10.62 -10.33
CA LEU A 45 9.82 -10.39 -10.66
C LEU A 45 10.62 -11.63 -10.28
N ASN A 46 11.66 -11.95 -11.05
CA ASN A 46 12.60 -12.99 -10.63
C ASN A 46 13.38 -12.51 -9.40
N ALA A 47 13.80 -13.42 -8.51
CA ALA A 47 14.64 -13.05 -7.36
C ALA A 47 15.96 -12.36 -7.79
N ASN A 48 16.48 -12.67 -8.98
CA ASN A 48 17.66 -12.01 -9.54
C ASN A 48 17.41 -10.62 -10.18
N ASP A 49 16.15 -10.16 -10.36
CA ASP A 49 15.85 -8.84 -10.94
C ASP A 49 15.83 -7.73 -9.88
N PHE A 50 17.01 -7.37 -9.39
CA PHE A 50 17.16 -6.27 -8.43
C PHE A 50 16.56 -4.96 -8.97
N GLY A 51 16.72 -4.64 -10.26
CA GLY A 51 16.18 -3.40 -10.82
C GLY A 51 14.65 -3.32 -10.72
N GLY A 52 13.96 -4.44 -10.94
CA GLY A 52 12.54 -4.61 -10.70
C GLY A 52 12.19 -4.44 -9.22
N HIS A 53 12.88 -5.16 -8.33
CA HIS A 53 12.62 -5.15 -6.89
C HIS A 53 12.75 -3.75 -6.30
N TRP A 54 13.80 -3.03 -6.68
CA TRP A 54 13.99 -1.64 -6.25
C TRP A 54 12.91 -0.70 -6.77
N LYS A 55 12.38 -0.94 -7.98
CA LYS A 55 11.27 -0.15 -8.52
C LYS A 55 9.97 -0.46 -7.79
N GLU A 56 9.72 -1.71 -7.44
CA GLU A 56 8.58 -2.15 -6.67
C GLU A 56 8.64 -1.63 -5.23
N ALA A 57 9.77 -1.81 -4.54
CA ALA A 57 10.03 -1.23 -3.23
C ALA A 57 9.86 0.29 -3.25
N ARG A 58 10.40 1.00 -4.25
CA ARG A 58 10.18 2.46 -4.42
C ARG A 58 8.71 2.80 -4.72
N LYS A 59 7.96 1.90 -5.34
CA LYS A 59 6.52 2.11 -5.60
C LYS A 59 5.72 1.90 -4.32
N ALA A 60 6.04 0.86 -3.55
CA ALA A 60 5.44 0.56 -2.25
C ALA A 60 5.77 1.64 -1.21
N SER A 61 7.00 2.17 -1.23
CA SER A 61 7.44 3.25 -0.34
C SER A 61 6.82 4.61 -0.71
N ARG A 62 6.21 4.75 -1.89
CA ARG A 62 5.46 5.97 -2.22
C ARG A 62 4.16 5.94 -1.44
N HIS A 63 4.08 6.72 -0.38
CA HIS A 63 2.88 7.00 0.41
C HIS A 63 1.81 7.79 -0.37
N ARG A 64 1.41 7.33 -1.56
CA ARG A 64 0.36 7.95 -2.37
C ARG A 64 -1.00 7.26 -2.21
N GLY A 65 -1.14 6.41 -1.19
CA GLY A 65 -2.20 5.41 -1.14
C GLY A 65 -3.08 5.41 0.09
N ASN A 66 -2.68 5.96 1.24
CA ASN A 66 -3.48 5.84 2.45
C ASN A 66 -3.82 7.23 2.99
N ARG A 67 -5.10 7.58 2.92
CA ARG A 67 -5.74 8.53 3.85
C ARG A 67 -5.81 7.84 5.22
N GLU A 68 -4.65 7.47 5.75
CA GLU A 68 -4.54 7.00 7.12
C GLU A 68 -4.93 8.15 8.03
N VAL A 69 -5.74 7.85 9.03
CA VAL A 69 -6.09 8.82 10.06
C VAL A 69 -4.79 9.19 10.75
N SER A 70 -4.30 10.40 10.48
CA SER A 70 -3.08 10.89 11.13
C SER A 70 -3.30 10.91 12.65
N ILE A 71 -2.29 10.50 13.43
CA ILE A 71 -2.33 10.58 14.90
C ILE A 71 -2.69 12.00 15.36
N ARG A 72 -2.26 13.03 14.63
CA ARG A 72 -2.61 14.43 14.88
C ARG A 72 -4.12 14.69 14.84
N LEU A 73 -4.83 14.12 13.86
CA LEU A 73 -6.28 14.25 13.74
C LEU A 73 -6.98 13.61 14.97
N ILE A 74 -6.53 12.42 15.39
CA ILE A 74 -7.06 11.76 16.60
C ILE A 74 -6.84 12.63 17.83
N ILE A 75 -5.65 13.21 18.00
CA ILE A 75 -5.34 14.12 19.11
C ILE A 75 -6.26 15.35 19.09
N ILE A 76 -6.45 15.97 17.92
CA ILE A 76 -7.34 17.13 17.77
C ILE A 76 -8.79 16.77 18.16
N ILE A 77 -9.32 15.63 17.68
CA ILE A 77 -10.67 15.18 18.04
C ILE A 77 -10.77 14.92 19.55
N ALA A 78 -9.79 14.24 20.15
CA ALA A 78 -9.80 13.95 21.58
C ALA A 78 -9.82 15.23 22.44
N VAL A 79 -9.00 16.23 22.07
CA VAL A 79 -8.97 17.53 22.76
C VAL A 79 -10.29 18.28 22.61
N LEU A 80 -10.87 18.29 21.41
CA LEU A 80 -12.18 18.94 21.18
C LEU A 80 -13.30 18.29 22.00
N ILE A 81 -13.31 16.96 22.11
CA ILE A 81 -14.27 16.24 22.96
C ILE A 81 -14.06 16.62 24.43
N LEU A 82 -12.82 16.68 24.90
CA LEU A 82 -12.52 17.03 26.30
C LEU A 82 -12.98 18.46 26.64
N ILE A 83 -12.71 19.42 25.74
CA ILE A 83 -13.18 20.81 25.89
C ILE A 83 -14.71 20.86 25.90
N PHE A 84 -15.36 20.14 25.01
CA PHE A 84 -16.82 20.06 24.97
C PHE A 84 -17.40 19.51 26.29
N LEU A 85 -16.83 18.41 26.81
CA LEU A 85 -17.25 17.80 28.07
C LEU A 85 -17.05 18.73 29.27
N PHE A 86 -16.00 19.56 29.25
CA PHE A 86 -15.76 20.57 30.28
C PHE A 86 -16.83 21.67 30.28
N PHE A 87 -17.27 22.16 29.11
CA PHE A 87 -18.28 23.22 29.05
C PHE A 87 -19.66 22.82 29.58
N ILE A 88 -19.98 21.53 29.57
CA ILE A 88 -21.28 21.01 30.02
C ILE A 88 -21.21 20.39 31.43
N ASP A 89 -20.09 20.55 32.13
CA ASP A 89 -19.82 19.93 33.44
C ASP A 89 -20.13 18.42 33.48
N PHE A 90 -19.78 17.70 32.40
CA PHE A 90 -20.15 16.28 32.27
C PHE A 90 -19.38 15.40 33.26
N ASP A 91 -20.11 14.66 34.08
CA ASP A 91 -19.53 13.76 35.07
C ASP A 91 -18.96 12.48 34.43
N LEU A 92 -17.62 12.45 34.29
CA LEU A 92 -16.88 11.30 33.77
C LEU A 92 -16.90 10.08 34.73
N SER A 93 -17.28 10.26 35.99
CA SER A 93 -17.30 9.18 36.99
C SER A 93 -18.38 8.12 36.69
N ILE A 94 -19.38 8.45 35.86
CA ILE A 94 -20.41 7.52 35.38
C ILE A 94 -19.83 6.28 34.68
N PHE A 95 -18.65 6.40 34.07
CA PHE A 95 -17.97 5.27 33.42
C PHE A 95 -17.21 4.35 34.39
N THR A 96 -16.96 4.80 35.62
CA THR A 96 -16.21 4.03 36.63
C THR A 96 -17.10 3.33 37.65
N ARG A 97 -18.38 3.73 37.77
CA ARG A 97 -19.31 3.26 38.81
C ARG A 97 -19.99 1.92 38.49
N GLY A 98 -19.90 1.45 37.24
CA GLY A 98 -20.56 0.24 36.75
C GLY A 98 -19.74 -1.06 36.85
N ARG A 99 -18.68 -1.09 37.66
CA ARG A 99 -17.98 -2.32 38.06
C ARG A 99 -18.01 -2.47 39.57
#